data_AF-A7SCF0-F1
#
_entry.id   AF-A7SCF0-F1
#
_cell.length_a   1.000
_cell.length_b   1.000
_cell.length_c   1.000
_cell.angle_alpha   90.00
_cell.angle_beta   90.00
_cell.angle_gamma   90.00
#
_symmetry.space_group_name_H-M   'P 1'
#
loop_
_entity.id
_entity.type
_entity.pdbx_description
1 polymer ?
#
loop_
_entity_poly.entity_id
_entity_poly.type
_entity_poly.pdbx_seq_one_letter_code
_entity_poly.pdbx_strand_id
1 'polypeptide(L)'
;ILNGLKWSEALNEAFTENQKNDPTLAWQYFGHDNGFMRVYPGSAWNQPNGQVDLYDARKRIWYIQGATSPKDVIIMVDASGSMRGVPMRIAKLSAMALIDTFEDNDFFNVISVSCYITSI
;
A
#
# COMPACT_ATOMS: atom_id res chain seq x y z
N ILE A 1 2.23 7.38 -17.79
CA ILE A 1 0.89 6.76 -17.63
C ILE A 1 0.30 6.31 -18.97
N LEU A 2 0.19 7.15 -20.01
CA LEU A 2 -0.44 6.80 -21.30
C LEU A 2 0.14 5.53 -21.96
N ASN A 3 1.47 5.40 -22.00
CA ASN A 3 2.11 4.18 -22.52
C ASN A 3 1.72 2.94 -21.71
N GLY A 4 1.59 3.10 -20.39
CA GLY A 4 1.12 2.08 -19.45
C GLY A 4 -0.27 1.56 -19.78
N LEU A 5 -1.19 2.48 -20.09
CA LEU A 5 -2.56 2.15 -20.47
C LEU A 5 -2.63 1.39 -21.80
N LYS A 6 -1.78 1.77 -22.78
CA LYS A 6 -1.73 1.13 -24.10
C LYS A 6 -1.27 -0.32 -24.02
N TRP A 7 -0.15 -0.60 -23.38
CA TRP A 7 0.36 -1.97 -23.34
C TRP A 7 -0.52 -2.87 -22.45
N SER A 8 -1.08 -2.32 -21.36
CA SER A 8 -1.98 -3.07 -20.47
C SER A 8 -3.35 -3.37 -21.10
N GLU A 9 -3.63 -2.85 -22.30
CA GLU A 9 -4.83 -3.21 -23.06
C GLU A 9 -4.85 -4.69 -23.44
N ALA A 10 -3.68 -5.29 -23.69
CA ALA A 10 -3.55 -6.73 -23.97
C ALA A 10 -4.09 -7.61 -22.82
N LEU A 11 -4.15 -7.10 -21.58
CA LEU A 11 -4.72 -7.84 -20.45
C LEU A 11 -6.23 -8.06 -20.56
N ASN A 12 -6.93 -7.26 -21.37
CA ASN A 12 -8.38 -7.38 -21.55
C ASN A 12 -8.78 -8.74 -22.14
N GLU A 13 -7.97 -9.27 -23.07
CA GLU A 13 -8.20 -10.57 -23.69
C GLU A 13 -8.07 -11.68 -22.65
N ALA A 14 -6.97 -11.66 -21.88
CA ALA A 14 -6.75 -12.61 -20.80
C ALA A 14 -7.85 -12.56 -19.73
N PHE A 15 -8.28 -11.36 -19.32
CA PHE A 15 -9.37 -11.22 -18.35
C PHE A 15 -10.68 -11.79 -18.84
N THR A 16 -11.00 -11.55 -20.12
CA THR A 16 -12.21 -12.08 -20.74
C THR A 16 -12.15 -13.60 -20.89
N GLU A 17 -10.99 -14.14 -21.24
CA GLU A 17 -10.77 -15.59 -21.35
C GLU A 17 -10.88 -16.28 -19.99
N ASN A 18 -10.27 -15.72 -18.95
CA ASN A 18 -10.38 -16.23 -17.58
C ASN A 18 -11.84 -16.31 -17.11
N GLN A 19 -12.64 -15.27 -17.39
CA GLN A 19 -14.07 -15.27 -17.03
C GLN A 19 -14.88 -16.29 -17.84
N LYS A 20 -14.52 -16.53 -19.11
CA LYS A 20 -15.17 -17.56 -19.94
C LYS A 20 -14.84 -18.97 -19.42
N ASN A 21 -13.59 -19.19 -19.01
CA ASN A 21 -13.13 -20.46 -18.48
C ASN A 21 -13.68 -20.75 -17.08
N ASP A 22 -13.79 -19.72 -16.24
CA ASP A 22 -14.39 -19.80 -14.92
C ASP A 22 -15.44 -18.69 -14.71
N PRO A 23 -16.72 -18.99 -14.94
CA PRO A 23 -17.82 -18.05 -14.71
C PRO A 23 -18.02 -17.65 -13.25
N THR A 24 -17.40 -18.34 -12.28
CA THR A 24 -17.49 -18.00 -10.85
C THR A 24 -16.46 -16.96 -10.42
N LEU A 25 -15.55 -16.57 -11.31
CA LEU A 25 -14.52 -15.57 -11.06
C LEU A 25 -15.13 -14.17 -10.89
N ALA A 26 -15.04 -13.61 -9.68
CA ALA A 26 -15.71 -12.36 -9.33
C ALA A 26 -15.02 -11.10 -9.85
N TRP A 27 -13.74 -10.90 -9.50
CA TRP A 27 -12.98 -9.69 -9.84
C TRP A 27 -11.55 -10.05 -10.21
N GLN A 28 -11.07 -9.44 -11.28
CA GLN A 28 -9.68 -9.49 -11.72
C GLN A 28 -9.09 -8.09 -11.66
N TYR A 29 -7.89 -7.96 -11.11
CA TYR A 29 -7.24 -6.67 -10.89
C TYR A 29 -5.77 -6.71 -11.30
N PHE A 30 -5.32 -5.60 -11.85
CA PHE A 30 -3.92 -5.35 -12.18
C PHE A 30 -3.53 -3.98 -11.65
N GLY A 31 -2.52 -3.92 -10.79
CA GLY A 31 -1.92 -2.67 -10.32
C GLY A 31 -0.53 -2.49 -10.91
N HIS A 32 -0.24 -1.30 -11.41
CA HIS A 32 1.09 -0.94 -11.91
C HIS A 32 1.84 -0.10 -10.86
N ASP A 33 3.17 -0.21 -10.82
CA ASP A 33 4.05 0.59 -9.93
C ASP A 33 3.94 2.12 -10.15
N ASN A 34 3.56 2.55 -11.36
CA ASN A 34 3.21 3.93 -11.71
C ASN A 34 1.87 4.41 -11.12
N GLY A 35 1.15 3.56 -10.37
CA GLY A 35 -0.04 3.92 -9.59
C GLY A 35 -1.37 3.86 -10.33
N PHE A 36 -1.38 3.46 -11.62
CA PHE A 36 -2.64 3.16 -12.31
C PHE A 36 -3.03 1.69 -12.10
N MET A 37 -4.32 1.40 -12.19
CA MET A 37 -4.83 0.04 -12.08
C MET A 37 -5.91 -0.24 -13.13
N ARG A 38 -6.14 -1.53 -13.39
CA ARG A 38 -7.25 -2.04 -14.19
C ARG A 38 -8.05 -3.03 -13.35
N VAL A 39 -9.37 -2.97 -13.47
CA VAL A 39 -10.30 -3.89 -12.82
C VAL A 39 -11.24 -4.44 -13.89
N TYR A 40 -11.49 -5.74 -13.82
CA TYR A 40 -12.41 -6.45 -14.70
C TYR A 40 -13.34 -7.34 -13.86
N PRO A 41 -14.66 -7.33 -14.10
CA PRO A 41 -15.37 -6.49 -15.06
C PRO A 41 -15.29 -5.00 -14.68
N GLY A 42 -15.33 -4.12 -15.68
CA GLY A 42 -15.27 -2.68 -15.46
C GLY A 42 -16.54 -2.20 -14.75
N SER A 43 -16.39 -1.53 -13.60
CA SER A 43 -17.47 -0.87 -12.87
C SER A 43 -17.19 0.62 -12.75
N ALA A 44 -18.26 1.42 -12.68
CA ALA A 44 -18.13 2.81 -12.27
C ALA A 44 -17.47 2.85 -10.88
N TRP A 45 -16.51 3.76 -10.72
CA TRP A 45 -15.83 3.94 -9.45
C TRP A 45 -16.78 4.62 -8.48
N ASN A 46 -17.14 3.93 -7.39
CA ASN A 46 -18.06 4.45 -6.39
C ASN A 46 -17.37 5.55 -5.56
N GLN A 47 -17.52 6.80 -6.01
CA GLN A 47 -17.13 7.97 -5.23
C GLN A 47 -18.34 8.45 -4.43
N PRO A 48 -18.29 8.43 -3.09
CA PRO A 48 -19.30 9.08 -2.27
C PRO A 48 -19.39 10.56 -2.64
N ASN A 49 -20.62 11.05 -2.85
CA ASN A 49 -20.95 12.39 -3.34
C ASN A 49 -19.98 13.49 -2.84
N GLY A 50 -19.05 13.91 -3.70
CA GLY A 50 -18.19 15.07 -3.49
C GLY A 50 -16.92 14.85 -2.64
N GLN A 51 -16.60 13.62 -2.23
CA GLN A 51 -15.36 13.32 -1.53
C GLN A 51 -14.24 12.93 -2.51
N VAL A 52 -13.05 13.53 -2.31
CA VAL A 52 -11.83 13.13 -3.03
C VAL A 52 -11.41 11.76 -2.50
N ASP A 53 -11.32 10.79 -3.41
CA ASP A 53 -10.79 9.49 -3.09
C ASP A 53 -9.25 9.51 -3.04
N LEU A 54 -8.69 8.93 -1.98
CA LEU A 54 -7.25 8.77 -1.77
C LEU A 54 -6.77 7.35 -2.08
N TYR A 55 -7.56 6.59 -2.83
CA TYR A 55 -7.24 5.23 -3.24
C TYR A 55 -5.92 5.18 -4.04
N ASP A 56 -4.96 4.40 -3.54
CA ASP A 56 -3.74 4.01 -4.24
C ASP A 56 -3.60 2.49 -4.17
N ALA A 57 -3.56 1.83 -5.33
CA ALA A 57 -3.43 0.37 -5.43
C ALA A 57 -2.15 -0.14 -4.74
N ARG A 58 -1.07 0.64 -4.75
CA ARG A 58 0.25 0.23 -4.22
C ARG A 58 0.30 0.18 -2.70
N LYS A 59 -0.64 0.84 -2.04
CA LYS A 59 -0.81 0.80 -0.58
C LYS A 59 -1.78 -0.28 -0.13
N ARG A 60 -2.34 -1.06 -1.06
CA ARG A 60 -3.29 -2.12 -0.73
C ARG A 60 -2.56 -3.39 -0.36
N ILE A 61 -3.09 -4.08 0.64
CA ILE A 61 -2.56 -5.36 1.15
C ILE A 61 -2.33 -6.34 -0.01
N TRP A 62 -3.32 -6.54 -0.88
CA TRP A 62 -3.18 -7.46 -2.04
C TRP A 62 -2.01 -7.11 -2.97
N TYR A 63 -1.63 -5.83 -3.09
CA TYR A 63 -0.49 -5.41 -3.90
C TYR A 63 0.82 -5.65 -3.15
N ILE A 64 0.87 -5.31 -1.86
CA ILE A 64 2.04 -5.46 -1.00
C ILE A 64 2.42 -6.96 -0.87
N GLN A 65 1.43 -7.84 -0.70
CA GLN A 65 1.61 -9.30 -0.66
C GLN A 65 2.28 -9.87 -1.91
N GLY A 66 1.88 -9.40 -3.08
CA GLY A 66 2.45 -9.86 -4.34
C GLY A 66 3.79 -9.21 -4.68
N ALA A 67 4.02 -7.98 -4.20
CA ALA A 67 5.20 -7.19 -4.54
C ALA A 67 6.37 -7.41 -3.58
N THR A 68 6.11 -7.80 -2.33
CA THR A 68 7.12 -7.91 -1.28
C THR A 68 7.00 -9.21 -0.50
N SER A 69 8.14 -9.76 -0.09
CA SER A 69 8.20 -10.91 0.80
C SER A 69 8.08 -10.47 2.28
N PRO A 70 7.73 -11.39 3.20
CA PRO A 70 7.72 -11.11 4.63
C PRO A 70 9.05 -10.50 5.08
N LYS A 71 8.96 -9.49 5.95
CA LYS A 71 10.12 -8.68 6.37
C LYS A 71 10.15 -8.46 7.88
N ASP A 72 11.36 -8.43 8.42
CA ASP A 72 11.64 -8.08 9.81
C ASP A 72 12.25 -6.68 9.88
N VAL A 73 11.58 -5.72 10.52
CA VAL A 73 11.96 -4.29 10.52
C VAL A 73 12.15 -3.74 11.93
N ILE A 74 13.20 -2.96 12.15
CA ILE A 74 13.38 -2.19 13.38
C ILE A 74 13.21 -0.70 13.07
N ILE A 75 12.24 -0.06 13.71
CA ILE A 75 11.97 1.37 13.59
C ILE A 75 12.64 2.09 14.76
N MET A 76 13.64 2.92 14.45
CA MET A 76 14.32 3.74 15.45
C MET A 76 13.78 5.17 15.41
N VAL A 77 13.25 5.66 16.53
CA VAL A 77 12.68 7.01 16.66
C VAL A 77 13.55 7.86 17.58
N ASP A 78 14.06 8.98 17.07
CA ASP A 78 14.79 9.96 17.89
C ASP A 78 13.83 10.66 18.87
N ALA A 79 14.17 10.60 20.15
CA ALA A 79 13.49 11.21 21.28
C ALA A 79 14.39 12.22 22.01
N SER A 80 15.45 12.69 21.36
CA SER A 80 16.32 13.75 21.84
C SER A 80 15.58 15.10 21.97
N GLY A 81 16.20 16.05 22.68
CA GLY A 81 15.60 17.36 22.95
C GLY A 81 15.23 18.17 21.69
N SER A 82 15.90 17.93 20.56
CA SER A 82 15.60 18.59 19.27
C SER A 82 14.29 18.11 18.67
N MET A 83 13.79 16.93 19.06
CA MET A 83 12.56 16.37 18.54
C MET A 83 11.31 16.89 19.24
N ARG A 84 11.44 17.75 20.27
CA ARG A 84 10.32 18.26 21.04
C ARG A 84 9.33 19.06 20.16
N GLY A 85 8.05 18.72 20.26
CA GLY A 85 6.97 19.43 19.56
C GLY A 85 6.63 18.84 18.20
N VAL A 86 6.67 19.66 17.15
CA VAL A 86 6.26 19.30 15.78
C VAL A 86 7.10 18.14 15.19
N PRO A 87 8.44 18.09 15.34
CA PRO A 87 9.24 17.01 14.76
C PRO A 87 8.85 15.62 15.29
N MET A 88 8.65 15.47 16.60
CA MET A 88 8.15 14.22 17.20
C MET A 88 6.76 13.85 16.68
N ARG A 89 5.87 14.83 16.45
CA ARG A 89 4.54 14.54 15.88
C ARG A 89 4.64 14.00 14.45
N ILE A 90 5.51 14.58 13.63
CA ILE A 90 5.76 14.11 12.26
C ILE A 90 6.39 12.71 12.30
N ALA A 91 7.41 12.51 13.14
CA ALA A 91 8.07 11.20 13.29
C ALA A 91 7.08 10.09 13.68
N LYS A 92 6.18 10.36 14.63
CA LYS A 92 5.11 9.44 15.01
C LYS A 92 4.14 9.15 13.87
N LEU A 93 3.71 10.18 13.13
CA LEU A 93 2.83 10.00 11.97
C LEU A 93 3.49 9.18 10.86
N SER A 94 4.77 9.42 10.58
CA SER A 94 5.54 8.62 9.62
C SER A 94 5.73 7.18 10.08
N ALA A 95 6.03 6.95 11.36
CA ALA A 95 6.14 5.60 11.91
C ALA A 95 4.81 4.84 11.84
N MET A 96 3.69 5.49 12.18
CA MET A 96 2.36 4.90 12.02
C MET A 96 2.05 4.57 10.56
N ALA A 97 2.32 5.49 9.63
CA ALA A 97 2.10 5.26 8.21
C ALA A 97 2.97 4.13 7.64
N LEU A 98 4.13 3.84 8.23
CA LEU A 98 4.95 2.67 7.90
C LEU A 98 4.36 1.38 8.47
N ILE A 99 3.93 1.41 9.74
CA ILE A 99 3.28 0.27 10.40
C ILE A 99 1.99 -0.13 9.68
N ASP A 100 1.24 0.84 9.16
CA ASP A 100 0.03 0.61 8.35
C ASP A 100 0.30 -0.14 7.03
N THR A 101 1.58 -0.29 6.62
CA THR A 101 1.98 -1.07 5.43
C THR A 101 2.44 -2.50 5.76
N PHE A 102 2.52 -2.84 7.04
CA PHE A 102 2.89 -4.19 7.49
C PHE A 102 1.68 -5.10 7.56
N GLU A 103 1.93 -6.38 7.35
CA GLU A 103 0.92 -7.43 7.40
C GLU A 103 1.11 -8.35 8.61
N ASP A 104 0.20 -9.31 8.79
CA ASP A 104 0.25 -10.27 9.91
C ASP A 104 1.52 -11.13 9.93
N ASN A 105 2.20 -11.28 8.78
CA ASN A 105 3.44 -12.03 8.64
C ASN A 105 4.71 -11.17 8.75
N ASP A 106 4.59 -9.86 8.90
CA ASP A 106 5.72 -8.95 9.05
C ASP A 106 5.97 -8.68 10.54
N PHE A 107 7.22 -8.86 10.98
CA PHE A 107 7.60 -8.54 12.34
C PHE A 107 8.25 -7.17 12.40
N PHE A 108 7.87 -6.37 13.39
CA PHE A 108 8.52 -5.10 13.65
C PHE A 108 8.78 -4.84 15.12
N ASN A 109 9.82 -4.06 15.41
CA ASN A 109 10.08 -3.53 16.73
C ASN A 109 10.34 -2.02 16.67
N VAL A 110 9.95 -1.28 17.71
CA VAL A 110 10.12 0.18 17.78
C VAL A 110 11.02 0.54 18.94
N ILE A 111 12.14 1.20 18.66
CA ILE A 111 13.14 1.61 19.65
C ILE A 111 13.21 3.13 19.69
N SER A 112 13.07 3.71 20.87
CA SER A 112 13.29 5.15 21.07
C SER A 112 14.73 5.43 21.49
N VAL A 113 15.39 6.36 20.81
CA VAL A 113 16.73 6.82 21.16
C VAL A 113 16.64 8.21 21.73
N SER A 114 16.86 8.33 23.03
CA SER A 114 17.16 9.62 23.66
C SER A 114 18.62 9.60 24.09
N CYS A 115 19.18 10.74 24.53
CA CYS A 115 20.55 10.81 25.04
C CYS A 115 20.83 9.80 26.20
N TYR A 116 19.79 9.14 26.72
CA TYR A 116 19.90 7.89 27.46
C TYR A 116 19.13 6.78 26.72
N ILE A 117 19.78 5.66 26.45
CA ILE A 117 19.15 4.45 25.91
C ILE A 117 18.25 3.87 27.02
N THR A 118 16.94 3.98 26.85
CA THR A 118 15.95 3.23 27.64
C THR A 118 15.35 2.17 26.75
N SER A 119 15.70 0.91 27.01
CA SER A 119 14.98 -0.26 26.48
C SER A 119 13.63 -0.34 27.21
N ILE A 120 12.53 -0.45 26.48
CA ILE A 120 11.20 -0.85 26.98
C ILE A 120 10.94 -2.26 26.45
#